data_AF-A0A5M3VWP1-F1
#
_entry.id   AF-A0A5M3VWP1-F1
#
_cell.length_a   1.000
_cell.length_b   1.000
_cell.length_c   1.000
_cell.angle_alpha   90.00
_cell.angle_beta   90.00
_cell.angle_gamma   90.00
#
_symmetry.space_group_name_H-M   'P 1'
#
loop_
_entity.id
_entity.type
_entity.pdbx_description
1 polymer ?
#
loop_
_entity_poly.entity_id
_entity_poly.type
_entity_poly.pdbx_seq_one_letter_code
_entity_poly.pdbx_strand_id
1 'polypeptide(L)'
;MITFEFTPSASDDSWTDKWSPRSNGRNVPPQEVDQYGFLFNCFHVEVDLAMAQLSIQRRRLTVPVVDLILMFELIRKSLIREGFVEAAASRNQIMLVCRLVGEHVLVQAEGQSGEARVSFTEFLEFHRLASIRAMSMLYAAHQELHQNPYLAHVEEILDVVGVA
;
A
#
# COMPACT_ATOMS: atom_id res chain seq x y z
N MET A 1 -6.01 17.88 -1.89
CA MET A 1 -5.19 17.33 -0.79
C MET A 1 -5.62 15.90 -0.55
N ILE A 2 -4.72 14.95 -0.78
CA ILE A 2 -4.82 13.56 -0.36
C ILE A 2 -4.18 13.46 1.03
N THR A 3 -4.90 12.90 2.00
CA THR A 3 -4.38 12.58 3.33
C THR A 3 -4.52 11.09 3.57
N PHE A 4 -3.52 10.50 4.20
CA PHE A 4 -3.53 9.09 4.53
C PHE A 4 -2.92 8.83 5.90
N GLU A 5 -3.43 7.79 6.56
CA GLU A 5 -2.86 7.27 7.79
C GLU A 5 -2.95 5.74 7.79
N PHE A 6 -1.84 5.10 8.14
CA PHE A 6 -1.78 3.66 8.39
C PHE A 6 -1.72 3.41 9.89
N THR A 7 -2.68 2.63 10.38
CA THR A 7 -2.69 2.16 11.76
C THR A 7 -2.45 0.64 11.76
N PRO A 8 -1.40 0.12 12.41
CA PRO A 8 -1.20 -1.31 12.57
C PRO A 8 -2.45 -1.99 13.12
N SER A 9 -2.90 -3.06 12.47
CA SER A 9 -4.06 -3.82 12.95
C SER A 9 -3.72 -4.52 14.25
N ALA A 10 -4.51 -4.28 15.30
CA ALA A 10 -4.30 -4.88 16.62
C ALA A 10 -4.52 -6.41 16.64
N SER A 11 -5.20 -6.96 15.62
CA SER A 11 -5.39 -8.40 15.46
C SER A 11 -4.30 -9.08 14.65
N ASP A 12 -3.34 -8.33 14.11
CA ASP A 12 -2.24 -8.87 13.32
C ASP A 12 -0.96 -8.93 14.17
N ASP A 13 -0.65 -10.13 14.65
CA ASP A 13 0.53 -10.41 15.48
C ASP A 13 1.84 -10.02 14.79
N SER A 14 1.86 -9.88 13.45
CA SER A 14 3.04 -9.46 12.71
C SER A 14 3.52 -8.06 13.03
N TRP A 15 2.72 -7.23 13.71
CA TRP A 15 3.19 -5.94 14.23
C TRP A 15 3.89 -6.01 15.59
N THR A 16 3.98 -7.20 16.19
CA THR A 16 4.44 -7.37 17.57
C THR A 16 5.74 -8.18 17.64
N ASP A 17 6.47 -8.03 18.75
CA ASP A 17 7.68 -8.81 19.08
C ASP A 17 7.42 -10.32 19.23
N LYS A 18 6.16 -10.73 19.35
CA LYS A 18 5.73 -12.13 19.47
C LYS A 18 5.47 -12.79 18.11
N TRP A 19 5.65 -12.05 17.01
CA TRP A 19 5.40 -12.58 15.68
C TRP A 19 6.26 -13.82 15.41
N SER A 20 5.59 -14.92 15.07
CA SER A 20 6.24 -16.16 14.62
C SER A 20 5.74 -16.49 13.22
N PRO A 21 6.38 -15.93 12.18
CA PRO A 21 5.91 -16.11 10.82
C PRO A 21 5.97 -17.58 10.40
N ARG A 22 5.03 -17.97 9.55
CA ARG A 22 5.00 -19.31 8.97
C ARG A 22 5.00 -19.24 7.45
N SER A 23 5.88 -20.02 6.83
CA SER A 23 5.82 -20.31 5.39
C SER A 23 5.69 -21.83 5.21
N ASN A 24 4.76 -22.25 4.36
CA ASN A 24 4.47 -23.66 4.08
C ASN A 24 4.28 -24.53 5.34
N GLY A 25 3.64 -23.97 6.37
CA GLY A 25 3.34 -24.66 7.63
C GLY A 25 4.52 -24.76 8.62
N ARG A 26 5.68 -24.17 8.32
CA ARG A 26 6.86 -24.15 9.20
C ARG A 26 7.13 -22.75 9.70
N ASN A 27 7.61 -22.64 10.94
CA ASN A 27 8.11 -21.37 11.44
C ASN A 27 9.36 -20.98 10.64
N VAL A 28 9.39 -19.74 10.17
CA VAL A 28 10.54 -19.14 9.49
C VAL A 28 10.93 -17.89 10.26
N PRO A 29 12.20 -17.47 10.22
CA PRO A 29 12.57 -16.17 10.75
C PRO A 29 11.93 -15.04 9.91
N PRO A 30 11.67 -13.85 10.48
CA PRO A 30 11.02 -12.73 9.79
C PRO A 30 11.62 -12.39 8.43
N GLN A 31 12.94 -12.41 8.30
CA GLN A 31 13.66 -12.13 7.06
C GLN A 31 13.44 -13.17 5.95
N GLU A 32 12.90 -14.35 6.26
CA GLU A 32 12.58 -15.42 5.30
C GLU A 32 11.10 -15.50 4.94
N VAL A 33 10.28 -14.56 5.41
CA VAL A 33 8.88 -14.46 4.98
C VAL A 33 8.83 -14.27 3.46
N ASP A 34 8.00 -15.07 2.80
CA ASP A 34 7.85 -15.02 1.35
C ASP A 34 6.88 -13.92 0.90
N GLN A 35 6.82 -13.69 -0.40
CA GLN A 35 5.92 -12.70 -1.01
C GLN A 35 4.45 -12.91 -0.61
N TYR A 36 4.00 -14.15 -0.42
CA TYR A 36 2.62 -14.44 -0.06
C TYR A 36 2.32 -14.02 1.38
N GLY A 37 3.30 -14.13 2.28
CA GLY A 37 3.22 -13.57 3.63
C GLY A 37 2.88 -12.08 3.59
N PHE A 38 3.68 -11.29 2.88
CA PHE A 38 3.52 -9.83 2.81
C PHE A 38 2.29 -9.38 2.00
N LEU A 39 1.92 -10.12 0.96
CA LEU A 39 0.81 -9.74 0.09
C LEU A 39 -0.57 -10.13 0.67
N PHE A 40 -0.64 -11.10 1.59
CA PHE A 40 -1.92 -11.67 1.99
C PHE A 40 -2.11 -11.90 3.49
N ASN A 41 -1.05 -12.10 4.26
CA ASN A 41 -1.18 -12.71 5.60
C ASN A 41 -0.57 -11.87 6.73
N CYS A 42 0.30 -10.92 6.43
CA CYS A 42 1.04 -10.15 7.43
C CYS A 42 0.98 -8.66 7.14
N PHE A 43 1.23 -7.89 8.18
CA PHE A 43 1.32 -6.44 8.19
C PHE A 43 0.05 -5.75 7.70
N HIS A 44 -1.08 -6.22 8.20
CA HIS A 44 -2.36 -5.60 7.93
C HIS A 44 -2.46 -4.26 8.65
N VAL A 45 -2.85 -3.23 7.92
CA VAL A 45 -3.12 -1.90 8.45
C VAL A 45 -4.59 -1.55 8.27
N GLU A 46 -5.12 -0.80 9.21
CA GLU A 46 -6.32 0.02 9.01
C GLU A 46 -5.89 1.30 8.29
N VAL A 47 -6.58 1.62 7.19
CA VAL A 47 -6.23 2.76 6.32
C VAL A 47 -7.31 3.82 6.41
N ASP A 48 -6.93 5.00 6.91
CA ASP A 48 -7.74 6.22 6.76
C ASP A 48 -7.21 6.97 5.54
N LEU A 49 -7.89 6.86 4.39
CA LEU A 49 -7.57 7.59 3.16
C LEU A 49 -8.68 8.61 2.89
N ALA A 50 -8.31 9.89 2.81
CA ALA A 50 -9.24 10.95 2.43
C ALA A 50 -8.68 11.76 1.26
N MET A 51 -9.54 12.03 0.29
CA MET A 51 -9.27 12.96 -0.80
C MET A 51 -10.27 14.12 -0.66
N ALA A 52 -9.84 15.37 -0.86
CA ALA A 52 -10.67 16.56 -0.56
C ALA A 52 -12.11 16.56 -1.14
N GLN A 53 -12.42 15.71 -2.12
CA GLN A 53 -13.75 15.55 -2.75
C GLN A 53 -14.37 14.15 -2.56
N LEU A 54 -13.55 13.15 -2.24
CA LEU A 54 -14.01 11.86 -1.71
C LEU A 54 -13.48 11.76 -0.29
N SER A 55 -14.35 12.07 0.67
CA SER A 55 -14.27 11.28 1.88
C SER A 55 -14.61 9.87 1.42
N ILE A 56 -13.59 9.11 1.01
CA ILE A 56 -13.70 7.67 1.04
C ILE A 56 -14.05 7.44 2.50
N GLN A 57 -15.35 7.21 2.75
CA GLN A 57 -15.85 7.01 4.11
C GLN A 57 -14.86 6.10 4.80
N ARG A 58 -14.44 6.47 6.02
CA ARG A 58 -13.67 5.66 6.96
C ARG A 58 -14.23 4.24 7.01
N ARG A 59 -13.89 3.44 6.02
CA ARG A 59 -14.05 2.01 6.04
C ARG A 59 -12.73 1.59 6.62
N ARG A 60 -12.82 1.08 7.84
CA ARG A 60 -11.73 0.44 8.56
C ARG A 60 -11.36 -0.82 7.79
N LEU A 61 -10.66 -0.64 6.67
CA LEU A 61 -10.24 -1.70 5.79
C LEU A 61 -8.91 -2.18 6.30
N THR A 62 -8.88 -3.45 6.69
CA THR A 62 -7.69 -4.14 7.15
C THR A 62 -7.04 -4.76 5.94
N VAL A 63 -5.93 -4.18 5.46
CA VAL A 63 -5.24 -4.61 4.23
C VAL A 63 -3.75 -4.79 4.48
N PRO A 64 -3.07 -5.78 3.88
CA PRO A 64 -1.61 -5.87 3.94
C PRO A 64 -0.98 -4.60 3.36
N VAL A 65 -0.12 -3.94 4.14
CA VAL A 65 0.44 -2.63 3.76
C VAL A 65 1.29 -2.71 2.49
N VAL A 66 2.01 -3.83 2.28
CA VAL A 66 2.84 -4.07 1.10
C VAL A 66 2.00 -4.23 -0.16
N ASP A 67 0.87 -4.92 -0.06
CA ASP A 67 -0.06 -5.08 -1.17
C ASP A 67 -0.69 -3.74 -1.58
N LEU A 68 -1.09 -2.92 -0.61
CA LEU A 68 -1.65 -1.60 -0.86
C LEU A 68 -0.69 -0.67 -1.60
N ILE A 69 0.58 -0.60 -1.19
CA ILE A 69 1.57 0.26 -1.85
C ILE A 69 1.89 -0.24 -3.26
N LEU A 70 1.91 -1.56 -3.49
CA LEU A 70 2.08 -2.13 -4.83
C LEU A 70 0.87 -1.85 -5.73
N MET A 71 -0.36 -1.82 -5.19
CA MET A 71 -1.54 -1.37 -5.92
C MET A 71 -1.39 0.09 -6.38
N PHE A 72 -0.93 1.00 -5.51
CA PHE A 72 -0.70 2.39 -5.89
C PHE A 72 0.41 2.55 -6.93
N GLU A 73 1.46 1.73 -6.85
CA GLU A 73 2.53 1.71 -7.85
C GLU A 73 2.03 1.20 -9.21
N LEU A 74 1.18 0.18 -9.22
CA LEU A 74 0.48 -0.27 -10.43
C LEU A 74 -0.33 0.88 -11.02
N ILE A 75 -1.11 1.58 -10.19
CA ILE A 75 -1.89 2.73 -10.64
C ILE A 75 -0.99 3.80 -11.26
N ARG A 76 0.12 4.16 -10.59
CA ARG A 76 1.09 5.13 -11.10
C ARG A 76 1.63 4.74 -12.47
N LYS A 77 2.14 3.51 -12.61
CA LYS A 77 2.69 3.01 -13.86
C LYS A 77 1.67 3.01 -14.99
N SER A 78 0.44 2.56 -14.72
CA SER A 78 -0.62 2.51 -15.72
C SER A 78 -1.13 3.89 -16.11
N LEU A 79 -1.25 4.84 -15.17
CA LEU A 79 -1.61 6.22 -15.51
C LEU A 79 -0.56 6.88 -16.42
N ILE A 80 0.74 6.62 -16.21
CA ILE A 80 1.81 7.13 -17.07
C ILE A 80 1.76 6.52 -18.47
N ARG A 81 1.49 5.21 -18.57
CA ARG A 81 1.58 4.47 -19.84
C ARG A 81 0.31 4.55 -20.67
N GLU A 82 -0.85 4.47 -20.01
CA GLU A 82 -2.15 4.21 -20.64
C GLU A 82 -3.18 5.30 -20.28
N GLY A 83 -2.92 6.12 -19.25
CA GLY A 83 -3.85 7.15 -18.79
C GLY A 83 -5.10 6.60 -18.10
N PHE A 84 -5.17 5.28 -17.87
CA PHE A 84 -6.32 4.60 -17.28
C PHE A 84 -5.87 3.34 -16.55
N VAL A 85 -6.55 3.01 -15.45
CA VAL A 85 -6.34 1.75 -14.73
C VAL A 85 -7.53 1.43 -13.83
N GLU A 86 -7.88 0.15 -13.76
CA GLU A 86 -8.69 -0.43 -12.69
C GLU A 86 -7.75 -1.30 -11.86
N ALA A 87 -7.56 -0.94 -10.60
CA ALA A 87 -6.65 -1.65 -9.70
C ALA A 87 -7.37 -2.06 -8.44
N ALA A 88 -7.07 -3.26 -7.96
CA ALA A 88 -7.57 -3.76 -6.69
C ALA A 88 -6.42 -4.25 -5.81
N ALA A 89 -6.57 -4.03 -4.50
CA ALA A 89 -5.69 -4.64 -3.52
C ALA A 89 -6.02 -6.15 -3.43
N SER A 90 -5.00 -6.98 -3.30
CA SER A 90 -5.11 -8.42 -3.18
C SER A 90 -6.06 -8.83 -2.04
N ARG A 91 -6.99 -9.75 -2.35
CA ARG A 91 -8.02 -10.31 -1.44
C ARG A 91 -8.97 -9.30 -0.76
N ASN A 92 -8.81 -8.00 -0.99
CA ASN A 92 -9.56 -6.97 -0.30
C ASN A 92 -10.52 -6.23 -1.25
N GLN A 93 -11.66 -5.78 -0.71
CA GLN A 93 -12.71 -5.08 -1.46
C GLN A 93 -12.34 -3.63 -1.83
N ILE A 94 -11.05 -3.29 -1.90
CA ILE A 94 -10.60 -1.98 -2.38
C ILE A 94 -10.34 -2.13 -3.88
N MET A 95 -11.26 -1.59 -4.67
CA MET A 95 -11.05 -1.39 -6.10
C MET A 95 -11.11 0.11 -6.39
N LEU A 96 -10.06 0.60 -7.05
CA LEU A 96 -9.94 1.97 -7.50
C LEU A 96 -9.91 1.99 -9.03
N VAL A 97 -10.75 2.84 -9.60
CA VAL A 97 -10.71 3.22 -11.01
C VAL A 97 -10.05 4.58 -11.09
N CYS A 98 -8.93 4.66 -11.81
CA CYS A 98 -8.14 5.89 -11.94
C CYS A 98 -7.99 6.28 -13.41
N ARG A 99 -8.17 7.57 -13.71
CA ARG A 99 -8.08 8.10 -15.08
C ARG A 99 -7.32 9.42 -15.11
N LEU A 100 -6.43 9.58 -16.07
CA LEU A 100 -5.71 10.82 -16.31
C LEU A 100 -6.51 11.73 -17.25
N VAL A 101 -6.84 12.94 -16.80
CA VAL A 101 -7.56 13.96 -17.56
C VAL A 101 -6.81 15.29 -17.45
N GLY A 102 -6.02 15.60 -18.48
CA GLY A 102 -5.03 16.68 -18.43
C GLY A 102 -4.05 16.44 -17.27
N GLU A 103 -3.85 17.45 -16.43
CA GLU A 103 -2.95 17.40 -15.27
C GLU A 103 -3.56 16.75 -14.01
N HIS A 104 -4.72 16.10 -14.14
CA HIS A 104 -5.47 15.60 -13.00
C HIS A 104 -5.72 14.11 -13.09
N VAL A 105 -5.64 13.43 -11.96
CA VAL A 105 -6.12 12.06 -11.78
C VAL A 105 -7.53 12.12 -11.21
N LEU A 106 -8.43 11.47 -11.90
CA LEU A 106 -9.78 11.20 -11.46
C LEU A 106 -9.79 9.82 -10.81
N VAL A 107 -10.18 9.74 -9.54
CA VAL A 107 -10.16 8.52 -8.72
C VAL A 107 -11.57 8.20 -8.27
N GLN A 108 -12.05 7.01 -8.60
CA GLN A 108 -13.33 6.50 -8.13
C GLN A 108 -13.10 5.19 -7.37
N ALA A 109 -13.68 5.09 -6.17
CA ALA A 109 -13.70 3.84 -5.42
C ALA A 109 -14.96 3.03 -5.78
N GLU A 110 -14.82 1.72 -5.93
CA GLU A 110 -15.97 0.83 -6.16
C GLU A 110 -17.00 0.97 -5.03
N GLY A 111 -18.28 1.02 -5.40
CA GLY A 111 -19.37 1.24 -4.46
C GLY A 111 -19.55 2.69 -4.00
N GLN A 112 -18.75 3.64 -4.50
CA GLN A 112 -18.97 5.07 -4.29
C GLN A 112 -19.44 5.77 -5.57
N SER A 113 -20.40 6.68 -5.41
CA SER A 113 -21.02 7.43 -6.49
C SER A 113 -20.24 8.68 -6.90
N GLY A 114 -19.21 9.05 -6.13
CA GLY A 114 -18.38 10.22 -6.40
C GLY A 114 -17.03 9.86 -7.04
N GLU A 115 -16.42 10.86 -7.65
CA GLU A 115 -15.06 10.81 -8.18
C GLU A 115 -14.25 11.92 -7.50
N ALA A 116 -13.07 11.59 -6.98
CA ALA A 116 -12.13 12.58 -6.49
C ALA A 116 -11.25 13.04 -7.62
N ARG A 117 -11.03 14.35 -7.68
CA ARG A 117 -10.04 14.96 -8.56
C ARG A 117 -8.84 15.40 -7.75
N VAL A 118 -7.68 14.87 -8.11
CA VAL A 118 -6.38 15.22 -7.53
C VAL A 118 -5.42 15.60 -8.64
N SER A 119 -4.42 16.44 -8.38
CA SER A 119 -3.40 16.69 -9.40
C SER A 119 -2.51 15.46 -9.58
N PHE A 120 -1.94 15.26 -10.77
CA PHE A 120 -1.02 14.14 -11.00
C PHE A 120 0.21 14.22 -10.10
N THR A 121 0.79 15.42 -9.92
CA THR A 121 1.90 15.66 -8.99
C THR A 121 1.55 15.31 -7.54
N GLU A 122 0.36 15.68 -7.09
CA GLU A 122 -0.10 15.34 -5.74
C GLU A 122 -0.29 13.83 -5.56
N PHE A 123 -0.79 13.13 -6.59
CA PHE A 123 -0.89 11.67 -6.57
C PHE A 123 0.49 11.01 -6.47
N LEU A 124 1.48 11.49 -7.23
CA LEU A 124 2.85 11.00 -7.18
C LEU A 124 3.48 11.20 -5.79
N GLU A 125 3.32 12.39 -5.21
CA GLU A 125 3.87 12.69 -3.89
C GLU A 125 3.18 11.88 -2.80
N PHE A 126 1.86 11.71 -2.88
CA PHE A 126 1.11 10.80 -2.01
C PHE A 126 1.66 9.38 -2.07
N HIS A 127 1.82 8.82 -3.27
CA HIS A 127 2.34 7.46 -3.46
C HIS A 127 3.74 7.29 -2.85
N ARG A 128 4.63 8.27 -3.08
CA ARG A 128 5.99 8.28 -2.53
C ARG A 128 5.97 8.29 -0.99
N LEU A 129 5.22 9.21 -0.39
CA LEU A 129 5.12 9.33 1.06
C LEU A 129 4.46 8.11 1.71
N ALA A 130 3.44 7.54 1.09
CA ALA A 130 2.79 6.32 1.56
C ALA A 130 3.76 5.14 1.54
N SER A 131 4.54 4.99 0.47
CA SER A 131 5.55 3.94 0.34
C SER A 131 6.63 4.06 1.42
N ILE A 132 7.21 5.24 1.61
CA ILE A 132 8.21 5.49 2.67
C ILE A 132 7.65 5.15 4.05
N ARG A 133 6.42 5.58 4.34
CA ARG A 133 5.79 5.33 5.65
C ARG A 133 5.51 3.84 5.87
N ALA A 134 5.01 3.13 4.87
CA ALA A 134 4.79 1.69 4.94
C ALA A 134 6.09 0.93 5.26
N MET A 135 7.15 1.20 4.51
CA MET A 135 8.45 0.55 4.72
C MET A 135 9.05 0.90 6.09
N SER A 136 8.96 2.17 6.50
CA SER A 136 9.43 2.60 7.82
C SER A 136 8.70 1.88 8.95
N MET A 137 7.38 1.68 8.83
CA MET A 137 6.60 0.96 9.82
C MET A 137 6.99 -0.52 9.91
N LEU A 138 7.21 -1.18 8.78
CA LEU A 138 7.68 -2.57 8.72
C LEU A 138 9.01 -2.73 9.45
N TYR A 139 9.99 -1.89 9.14
CA TYR A 139 11.33 -1.95 9.72
C TYR A 139 11.40 -1.50 11.18
N ALA A 140 10.48 -0.61 11.59
CA ALA A 140 10.34 -0.24 13.00
C ALA A 140 9.76 -1.40 13.83
N ALA A 141 8.87 -2.21 13.25
CA ALA A 141 8.32 -3.39 13.91
C ALA A 141 9.34 -4.54 13.97
N HIS A 142 10.06 -4.79 12.86
CA HIS A 142 11.05 -5.88 12.74
C HIS A 142 12.24 -5.43 11.92
N GLN A 143 13.37 -5.15 12.58
CA GLN A 143 14.58 -4.66 11.90
C GLN A 143 15.19 -5.71 10.97
N GLU A 144 14.98 -6.99 11.27
CA GLU A 144 15.48 -8.12 10.48
C GLU A 144 14.92 -8.12 9.05
N LEU A 145 13.75 -7.49 8.84
CA LEU A 145 13.13 -7.36 7.52
C LEU A 145 13.98 -6.59 6.51
N HIS A 146 14.96 -5.78 6.93
CA HIS A 146 15.93 -5.17 6.02
C HIS A 146 16.74 -6.20 5.22
N GLN A 147 16.80 -7.45 5.69
CA GLN A 147 17.50 -8.55 5.01
C GLN A 147 16.56 -9.34 4.08
N ASN A 148 15.27 -9.01 4.03
CA ASN A 148 14.30 -9.75 3.23
C ASN A 148 14.44 -9.41 1.74
N PRO A 149 14.70 -10.39 0.85
CA PRO A 149 14.96 -10.13 -0.56
C PRO A 149 13.71 -9.65 -1.32
N TYR A 150 12.52 -10.05 -0.88
CA TYR A 150 11.28 -9.58 -1.51
C TYR A 150 11.03 -8.11 -1.19
N LEU A 151 11.22 -7.69 0.07
CA LEU A 151 11.09 -6.29 0.45
C LEU A 151 12.15 -5.41 -0.23
N ALA A 152 13.39 -5.88 -0.37
CA ALA A 152 14.41 -5.16 -1.15
C ALA A 152 13.94 -4.93 -2.60
N HIS A 153 13.33 -5.93 -3.24
CA HIS A 153 12.76 -5.76 -4.58
C HIS A 153 11.56 -4.80 -4.60
N VAL A 154 10.71 -4.83 -3.56
CA VAL A 154 9.61 -3.86 -3.42
C VAL A 154 10.16 -2.44 -3.30
N GLU A 155 11.22 -2.22 -2.53
CA GLU A 155 11.86 -0.91 -2.41
C GLU A 155 12.42 -0.41 -3.75
N GLU A 156 13.03 -1.29 -4.56
CA GLU A 156 13.47 -0.97 -5.93
C GLU A 156 12.29 -0.59 -6.83
N ILE A 157 11.18 -1.34 -6.76
CA ILE A 157 9.96 -1.08 -7.53
C ILE A 157 9.38 0.30 -7.19
N LEU A 158 9.34 0.63 -5.90
CA LEU A 158 8.76 1.85 -5.37
C LEU A 158 9.72 3.04 -5.44
N ASP A 159 10.97 2.81 -5.85
CA ASP A 159 12.06 3.79 -5.84
C ASP A 159 12.25 4.42 -4.44
N VAL A 160 12.06 3.62 -3.40
CA VAL A 160 12.15 4.06 -1.99
C VAL A 160 13.60 4.22 -1.56
N VAL A 161 14.53 3.51 -2.21
CA VAL A 161 15.97 3.64 -2.00
C VAL A 161 16.54 4.58 -3.08
N GLY A 162 16.34 5.89 -2.92
CA GLY A 162 16.65 6.82 -4.00
C GLY A 162 16.34 8.30 -3.78
N VAL A 163 16.71 8.90 -2.65
CA VAL A 163 17.10 10.33 -2.64
C VAL A 163 18.39 10.45 -1.83
N ALA A 164 19.53 10.43 -2.54
CA ALA A 164 20.76 11.05 -2.10
C ALA A 164 20.82 12.48 -2.65
#